data_AF-A0A9P0ZSJ9-F1
#
_entry.id   AF-A0A9P0ZSJ9-F1
#
_cell.length_a   1.000
_cell.length_b   1.000
_cell.length_c   1.000
_cell.angle_alpha   90.00
_cell.angle_beta   90.00
_cell.angle_gamma   90.00
#
_symmetry.space_group_name_H-M   'P 1'
#
loop_
_entity.id
_entity.type
_entity.pdbx_description
1 polymer ?
#
loop_
_entity_poly.entity_id
_entity_poly.type
_entity_poly.pdbx_seq_one_letter_code
_entity_poly.pdbx_strand_id
1 'polypeptide(L)'
;MGTRKNNRISACLASALFLCLVVVTRIGGGEAVSQVPGLFIFGDSLLDNGNNNNINSLAKANYLPYGIDFPGGPTGRFSNGRTAVDAIAQLLGFDNFIPSYATASGQQILNGVNYASAAAGIREETGRQLGGRTAFAGQVNNYRNTVQQIVQLLGDETTAANYLSKCIYVVGMGNNDYLNNYFQTILYSSSRQFTPQQYADVLIQQYAQQISETRRFLQ
;
A
#
# COMPACT_ATOMS: atom_id res chain seq x y z
N MET A 1 34.21 -31.65 -40.14
CA MET A 1 32.98 -31.56 -39.33
C MET A 1 33.18 -30.43 -38.32
N GLY A 2 32.62 -29.25 -38.62
CA GLY A 2 33.01 -27.97 -38.02
C GLY A 2 32.53 -27.76 -36.58
N THR A 3 33.43 -27.16 -35.81
CA THR A 3 33.32 -26.62 -34.46
C THR A 3 32.10 -25.71 -34.26
N ARG A 4 31.13 -26.14 -33.42
CA ARG A 4 29.98 -25.31 -33.03
C ARG A 4 29.56 -25.54 -31.58
N LYS A 5 30.50 -25.47 -30.64
CA LYS A 5 30.24 -25.38 -29.20
C LYS A 5 31.30 -24.45 -28.63
N ASN A 6 30.96 -23.17 -28.40
CA ASN A 6 31.62 -22.25 -27.45
C ASN A 6 31.02 -20.82 -27.42
N ASN A 7 30.16 -20.43 -28.37
CA ASN A 7 29.62 -19.05 -28.38
C ASN A 7 28.46 -18.78 -27.39
N ARG A 8 27.83 -19.80 -26.81
CA ARG A 8 26.67 -19.58 -25.91
C ARG A 8 27.06 -19.31 -24.46
N ILE A 9 28.20 -19.83 -24.00
CA ILE A 9 28.65 -19.66 -22.60
C ILE A 9 29.26 -18.27 -22.40
N SER A 10 30.06 -17.77 -23.37
CA SER A 10 30.59 -16.39 -23.32
C SER A 10 29.50 -15.32 -23.40
N ALA A 11 28.39 -15.57 -24.11
CA ALA A 11 27.27 -14.65 -24.16
C ALA A 11 26.53 -14.56 -22.81
N CYS A 12 26.35 -15.67 -22.09
CA CYS A 12 25.72 -15.67 -20.76
C CYS A 12 26.60 -14.98 -19.69
N LEU A 13 27.93 -15.18 -19.74
CA LEU A 13 28.86 -14.52 -18.84
C LEU A 13 28.96 -13.01 -19.08
N ALA A 14 28.98 -12.57 -20.35
CA ALA A 14 28.94 -11.15 -20.70
C ALA A 14 27.61 -10.50 -20.30
N SER A 15 26.48 -11.22 -20.43
CA SER A 15 25.15 -10.74 -20.03
C SER A 15 25.01 -10.60 -18.51
N ALA A 16 25.56 -11.56 -17.75
CA ALA A 16 25.60 -11.49 -16.29
C ALA A 16 26.55 -10.40 -15.78
N LEU A 17 27.69 -10.18 -16.45
CA LEU A 17 28.59 -9.07 -16.13
C LEU A 17 27.95 -7.71 -16.45
N PHE A 18 27.20 -7.59 -17.54
CA PHE A 18 26.48 -6.36 -17.89
C PHE A 18 25.33 -6.09 -16.91
N LEU A 19 24.62 -7.13 -16.46
CA LEU A 19 23.60 -7.00 -15.42
C LEU A 19 24.21 -6.61 -14.07
N CYS A 20 25.35 -7.17 -13.68
CA CYS A 20 26.10 -6.74 -12.49
C CYS A 20 26.65 -5.32 -12.63
N LEU A 21 27.12 -4.90 -13.81
CA LEU A 21 27.65 -3.54 -14.03
C LEU A 21 26.53 -2.49 -14.01
N VAL A 22 25.32 -2.83 -14.47
CA VAL A 22 24.13 -1.97 -14.34
C VAL A 22 23.65 -1.89 -12.87
N VAL A 23 23.90 -2.91 -12.05
CA VAL A 23 23.60 -2.89 -10.60
C VAL A 23 24.65 -2.08 -9.81
N VAL A 24 25.87 -1.89 -10.32
CA VAL A 24 26.98 -1.24 -9.59
C VAL A 24 27.12 0.27 -9.87
N THR A 25 26.40 0.85 -10.84
CA THR A 25 26.55 2.29 -11.19
C THR A 25 25.67 3.28 -10.41
N ARG A 26 25.02 2.88 -9.31
CA ARG A 26 24.39 3.82 -8.36
C ARG A 26 25.27 4.07 -7.13
N ILE A 27 26.58 4.27 -7.33
CA ILE A 27 27.44 4.92 -6.34
C ILE A 27 27.74 6.33 -6.86
N GLY A 28 26.69 7.14 -6.95
CA GLY A 28 26.80 8.59 -7.01
C GLY A 28 26.30 9.10 -5.67
N GLY A 29 27.18 9.71 -4.89
CA GLY A 29 26.86 10.34 -3.60
C GLY A 29 26.05 11.63 -3.75
N GLY A 30 24.91 11.55 -4.44
CA GLY A 30 23.82 12.51 -4.32
C GLY A 30 22.67 11.83 -3.59
N GLU A 31 22.00 12.53 -2.68
CA GLU A 31 20.78 12.04 -2.05
C GLU A 31 19.83 11.52 -3.16
N ALA A 32 19.39 10.27 -3.03
CA ALA A 32 18.49 9.69 -4.00
C ALA A 32 17.14 10.39 -3.87
N VAL A 33 16.93 11.44 -4.66
CA VAL A 33 15.65 12.15 -4.69
C VAL A 33 14.60 11.18 -5.24
N SER A 34 13.57 10.90 -4.45
CA SER A 34 12.42 10.10 -4.89
C SER A 34 11.87 10.65 -6.21
N GLN A 35 11.47 9.74 -7.11
CA GLN A 35 10.91 10.07 -8.42
C GLN A 35 9.58 10.82 -8.32
N VAL A 36 8.88 10.69 -7.19
CA VAL A 36 7.64 11.39 -6.89
C VAL A 36 7.67 11.99 -5.49
N PRO A 37 7.00 13.13 -5.26
CA PRO A 37 7.00 13.80 -3.96
C PRO A 37 6.46 12.93 -2.81
N GLY A 38 5.42 12.12 -3.07
CA GLY A 38 4.80 11.29 -2.05
C GLY A 38 4.12 10.04 -2.59
N LEU A 39 4.00 9.03 -1.73
CA LEU A 39 3.31 7.76 -2.00
C LEU A 39 2.23 7.49 -0.95
N PHE A 40 0.96 7.59 -1.34
CA PHE A 40 -0.19 7.36 -0.45
C PHE A 40 -0.82 5.99 -0.72
N ILE A 41 -1.00 5.19 0.32
CA ILE A 41 -1.36 3.76 0.20
C ILE A 41 -2.67 3.50 0.93
N PHE A 42 -3.61 2.85 0.26
CA PHE A 42 -4.91 2.43 0.78
C PHE A 42 -5.08 0.94 0.52
N GLY A 43 -5.62 0.20 1.45
CA GLY A 43 -5.77 -1.24 1.25
C GLY A 43 -6.16 -2.03 2.48
N ASP A 44 -5.96 -3.33 2.37
CA ASP A 44 -6.15 -4.28 3.45
C ASP A 44 -4.81 -4.79 4.03
N SER A 45 -4.85 -5.94 4.69
CA SER A 45 -3.70 -6.68 5.23
C SER A 45 -2.53 -6.84 4.26
N LEU A 46 -2.78 -6.93 2.95
CA LEU A 46 -1.73 -7.09 1.95
C LEU A 46 -0.80 -5.87 1.85
N LEU A 47 -1.30 -4.70 2.26
CA LEU A 47 -0.59 -3.43 2.19
C LEU A 47 -0.36 -2.80 3.58
N ASP A 48 -0.99 -3.33 4.64
CA ASP A 48 -0.85 -2.83 6.02
C ASP A 48 0.60 -3.00 6.52
N ASN A 49 1.13 -1.94 7.12
CA ASN A 49 2.47 -1.91 7.71
C ASN A 49 2.47 -1.69 9.24
N GLY A 50 1.29 -1.68 9.87
CA GLY A 50 1.15 -1.57 11.32
C GLY A 50 -0.03 -0.71 11.81
N ASN A 51 -0.97 -0.32 10.95
CA ASN A 51 -2.16 0.45 11.39
C ASN A 51 -3.04 -0.35 12.34
N ASN A 52 -3.03 -1.69 12.23
CA ASN A 52 -3.81 -2.55 13.11
C ASN A 52 -3.16 -2.83 14.48
N ASN A 53 -1.93 -2.40 14.74
CA ASN A 53 -1.18 -2.80 15.93
C ASN A 53 -1.86 -2.38 17.24
N ASN A 54 -2.41 -1.16 17.29
CA ASN A 54 -2.94 -0.54 18.50
C ASN A 54 -4.47 -0.47 18.56
N ILE A 55 -5.17 -1.06 17.60
CA ILE A 55 -6.63 -1.20 17.64
C ILE A 55 -7.02 -2.58 18.19
N ASN A 56 -8.18 -2.68 18.84
CA ASN A 56 -8.67 -3.95 19.37
C ASN A 56 -9.16 -4.86 18.23
N SER A 57 -8.27 -5.67 17.68
CA SER A 57 -8.50 -6.49 16.48
C SER A 57 -7.79 -7.83 16.59
N LEU A 58 -8.40 -8.86 16.01
CA LEU A 58 -7.78 -10.17 15.77
C LEU A 58 -6.90 -10.14 14.51
N ALA A 59 -7.12 -9.17 13.61
CA ALA A 59 -6.33 -9.00 12.40
C ALA A 59 -5.05 -8.21 12.69
N LYS A 60 -4.06 -8.88 13.29
CA LYS A 60 -2.73 -8.33 13.60
C LYS A 60 -1.61 -9.22 13.07
N ALA A 61 -0.48 -8.60 12.75
CA ALA A 61 0.74 -9.26 12.30
C ALA A 61 2.02 -8.65 12.93
N ASN A 62 1.90 -8.15 14.17
CA ASN A 62 3.00 -7.60 14.95
C ASN A 62 3.58 -8.63 15.95
N TYR A 63 3.62 -9.90 15.54
CA TYR A 63 4.16 -11.03 16.31
C TYR A 63 4.73 -12.09 15.36
N LEU A 64 5.61 -12.97 15.85
CA LEU A 64 6.21 -14.05 15.05
C LEU A 64 5.14 -15.06 14.60
N PRO A 65 5.21 -15.61 13.38
CA PRO A 65 6.36 -15.56 12.46
C PRO A 65 6.40 -14.35 11.51
N TYR A 66 5.44 -13.43 11.59
CA TYR A 66 5.46 -12.22 10.75
C TYR A 66 6.69 -11.36 11.03
N GLY A 67 7.27 -10.79 9.99
CA GLY A 67 8.47 -9.95 10.10
C GLY A 67 9.77 -10.70 10.42
N ILE A 68 9.81 -12.03 10.36
CA ILE A 68 11.04 -12.81 10.63
C ILE A 68 12.22 -12.45 9.70
N ASP A 69 11.92 -12.03 8.47
CA ASP A 69 12.89 -11.58 7.46
C ASP A 69 12.95 -10.04 7.36
N PHE A 70 12.15 -9.30 8.16
CA PHE A 70 12.13 -7.84 8.14
C PHE A 70 13.17 -7.26 9.11
N PRO A 71 14.02 -6.31 8.67
CA PRO A 71 14.93 -5.62 9.59
C PRO A 71 14.17 -4.92 10.72
N GLY A 72 14.39 -5.34 11.97
CA GLY A 72 13.66 -4.83 13.14
C GLY A 72 12.49 -5.69 13.61
N GLY A 73 12.22 -6.83 12.95
CA GLY A 73 11.25 -7.82 13.39
C GLY A 73 9.79 -7.51 12.99
N PRO A 74 8.80 -8.06 13.74
CA PRO A 74 7.39 -7.92 13.41
C PRO A 74 6.91 -6.45 13.46
N THR A 75 6.53 -5.88 12.31
CA THR A 75 6.04 -4.50 12.25
C THR A 75 4.51 -4.38 12.18
N GLY A 76 3.81 -5.47 11.88
CA GLY A 76 2.39 -5.44 11.48
C GLY A 76 2.14 -5.71 9.99
N ARG A 77 3.20 -5.99 9.21
CA ARG A 77 3.09 -6.48 7.83
C ARG A 77 2.68 -7.95 7.84
N PHE A 78 1.68 -8.30 7.04
CA PHE A 78 1.20 -9.69 6.88
C PHE A 78 2.11 -10.50 5.94
N SER A 79 3.42 -10.47 6.23
CA SER A 79 4.49 -11.13 5.48
C SER A 79 5.65 -11.42 6.43
N ASN A 80 6.59 -12.27 6.01
CA ASN A 80 7.87 -12.41 6.71
C ASN A 80 8.72 -11.14 6.57
N GLY A 81 8.49 -10.34 5.54
CA GLY A 81 9.34 -9.20 5.19
C GLY A 81 8.54 -8.04 4.59
N ARG A 82 9.07 -7.49 3.51
CA ARG A 82 8.48 -6.37 2.77
C ARG A 82 7.17 -6.78 2.09
N THR A 83 6.23 -5.85 1.98
CA THR A 83 5.03 -5.96 1.14
C THR A 83 5.32 -5.42 -0.28
N ALA A 84 4.36 -5.55 -1.19
CA ALA A 84 4.49 -5.01 -2.54
C ALA A 84 4.67 -3.48 -2.54
N VAL A 85 4.00 -2.75 -1.63
CA VAL A 85 4.13 -1.28 -1.56
C VAL A 85 5.47 -0.83 -0.98
N ASP A 86 6.11 -1.65 -0.14
CA ASP A 86 7.49 -1.39 0.28
C ASP A 86 8.46 -1.51 -0.89
N ALA A 87 8.29 -2.51 -1.75
CA ALA A 87 9.10 -2.66 -2.96
C ALA A 87 8.85 -1.49 -3.94
N ILE A 88 7.59 -1.06 -4.11
CA ILE A 88 7.24 0.13 -4.91
C ILE A 88 7.93 1.38 -4.36
N ALA A 89 7.89 1.61 -3.05
CA ALA A 89 8.56 2.77 -2.44
C ALA A 89 10.07 2.77 -2.72
N GLN A 90 10.72 1.62 -2.62
CA GLN A 90 12.15 1.50 -2.93
C GLN A 90 12.46 1.74 -4.41
N LEU A 91 11.64 1.20 -5.31
CA LEU A 91 11.79 1.43 -6.75
C LEU A 91 11.56 2.89 -7.13
N LEU A 92 10.69 3.61 -6.40
CA LEU A 92 10.48 5.04 -6.56
C LEU A 92 11.63 5.88 -5.96
N GLY A 93 12.50 5.30 -5.15
CA GLY A 93 13.67 5.97 -4.58
C GLY A 93 13.42 6.67 -3.25
N PHE A 94 12.41 6.24 -2.47
CA PHE A 94 12.26 6.73 -1.10
C PHE A 94 13.33 6.11 -0.19
N ASP A 95 14.01 6.94 0.61
CA ASP A 95 15.05 6.50 1.55
C ASP A 95 14.50 5.61 2.67
N ASN A 96 13.25 5.87 3.08
CA ASN A 96 12.56 5.16 4.16
C ASN A 96 11.27 4.52 3.65
N PHE A 97 10.82 3.47 4.34
CA PHE A 97 9.47 2.95 4.10
C PHE A 97 8.41 4.00 4.45
N ILE A 98 7.32 4.00 3.70
CA ILE A 98 6.18 4.88 3.97
C ILE A 98 5.61 4.54 5.36
N PRO A 99 5.43 5.51 6.28
CA PRO A 99 4.96 5.25 7.63
C PRO A 99 3.47 4.86 7.65
N SER A 100 3.06 4.14 8.69
CA SER A 100 1.63 3.87 8.94
C SER A 100 0.94 5.15 9.39
N TYR A 101 -0.35 5.33 9.08
CA TYR A 101 -1.15 6.45 9.59
C TYR A 101 -1.11 6.55 11.11
N ALA A 102 -1.03 5.42 11.81
CA ALA A 102 -0.90 5.37 13.26
C ALA A 102 0.40 5.99 13.83
N THR A 103 1.43 6.19 12.99
CA THR A 103 2.75 6.70 13.42
C THR A 103 3.24 7.93 12.65
N ALA A 104 2.65 8.20 11.49
CA ALA A 104 3.00 9.34 10.65
C ALA A 104 2.67 10.68 11.33
N SER A 105 3.62 11.62 11.30
CA SER A 105 3.50 12.95 11.90
C SER A 105 4.53 13.96 11.33
N GLY A 106 4.18 15.24 11.30
CA GLY A 106 5.11 16.29 10.85
C GLY A 106 5.53 16.14 9.38
N GLN A 107 6.76 16.54 9.04
CA GLN A 107 7.27 16.59 7.68
C GLN A 107 7.31 15.22 6.97
N GLN A 108 7.36 14.12 7.71
CA GLN A 108 7.40 12.77 7.11
C GLN A 108 6.14 12.46 6.28
N ILE A 109 5.02 13.13 6.59
CA ILE A 109 3.76 12.99 5.87
C ILE A 109 3.88 13.42 4.41
N LEU A 110 4.79 14.36 4.10
CA LEU A 110 5.02 14.81 2.72
C LEU A 110 5.48 13.64 1.85
N ASN A 111 6.34 12.77 2.37
CA ASN A 111 6.79 11.57 1.63
C ASN A 111 5.67 10.53 1.39
N GLY A 112 4.51 10.70 2.02
CA GLY A 112 3.36 9.81 1.90
C GLY A 112 3.00 9.12 3.21
N VAL A 113 1.84 8.46 3.19
CA VAL A 113 1.29 7.76 4.36
C VAL A 113 0.58 6.49 3.91
N ASN A 114 0.72 5.43 4.70
CA ASN A 114 0.02 4.17 4.52
C ASN A 114 -1.21 4.10 5.42
N TYR A 115 -2.40 4.09 4.82
CA TYR A 115 -3.70 4.00 5.49
C TYR A 115 -4.29 2.58 5.50
N ALA A 116 -3.62 1.61 4.87
CA ALA A 116 -4.13 0.25 4.75
C ALA A 116 -4.35 -0.39 6.12
N SER A 117 -5.44 -1.14 6.26
CA SER A 117 -5.83 -1.72 7.54
C SER A 117 -6.26 -3.17 7.34
N ALA A 118 -5.67 -4.08 8.09
CA ALA A 118 -6.04 -5.49 7.98
C ALA A 118 -7.53 -5.74 8.27
N ALA A 119 -8.07 -6.74 7.57
CA ALA A 119 -9.51 -7.05 7.50
C ALA A 119 -10.41 -5.99 6.85
N ALA A 120 -9.88 -4.84 6.43
CA ALA A 120 -10.68 -3.82 5.76
C ALA A 120 -11.23 -4.32 4.42
N GLY A 121 -12.43 -3.86 4.08
CA GLY A 121 -13.02 -3.97 2.75
C GLY A 121 -13.49 -2.62 2.24
N ILE A 122 -14.02 -2.64 1.03
CA ILE A 122 -14.72 -1.53 0.38
C ILE A 122 -15.97 -1.19 1.19
N ARG A 123 -16.69 -2.23 1.65
CA ARG A 123 -17.90 -2.08 2.45
C ARG A 123 -17.58 -1.92 3.93
N GLU A 124 -18.39 -1.11 4.62
CA GLU A 124 -18.21 -0.78 6.02
C GLU A 124 -18.34 -1.98 6.97
N GLU A 125 -19.14 -2.96 6.62
CA GLU A 125 -19.39 -4.15 7.43
C GLU A 125 -18.36 -5.27 7.26
N THR A 126 -17.59 -5.23 6.18
CA THR A 126 -16.58 -6.24 5.87
C THR A 126 -15.55 -6.34 7.00
N GLY A 127 -15.24 -7.58 7.42
CA GLY A 127 -14.21 -7.87 8.42
C GLY A 127 -14.56 -7.51 9.87
N ARG A 128 -15.78 -7.03 10.16
CA ARG A 128 -16.21 -6.66 11.53
C ARG A 128 -16.07 -7.79 12.56
N GLN A 129 -16.24 -9.05 12.14
CA GLN A 129 -16.06 -10.22 13.01
C GLN A 129 -14.64 -10.37 13.56
N LEU A 130 -13.65 -9.73 12.92
CA LEU A 130 -12.26 -9.70 13.36
C LEU A 130 -11.97 -8.53 14.30
N GLY A 131 -12.96 -7.70 14.64
CA GLY A 131 -12.82 -6.57 15.57
C GLY A 131 -12.53 -5.25 14.85
N GLY A 132 -11.69 -4.42 15.46
CA GLY A 132 -11.29 -3.10 14.97
C GLY A 132 -10.58 -3.18 13.62
N ARG A 133 -10.97 -2.29 12.71
CA ARG A 133 -10.42 -2.13 11.35
C ARG A 133 -10.88 -0.78 10.79
N THR A 134 -10.09 -0.23 9.89
CA THR A 134 -10.42 1.00 9.16
C THR A 134 -10.85 0.62 7.74
N ALA A 135 -12.17 0.53 7.52
CA ALA A 135 -12.74 0.29 6.18
C ALA A 135 -12.36 1.41 5.19
N PHE A 136 -12.55 1.20 3.89
CA PHE A 136 -12.02 2.13 2.89
C PHE A 136 -12.47 3.58 3.10
N ALA A 137 -13.74 3.83 3.45
CA ALA A 137 -14.20 5.20 3.72
C ALA A 137 -13.46 5.83 4.92
N GLY A 138 -13.15 5.03 5.95
CA GLY A 138 -12.30 5.45 7.06
C GLY A 138 -10.88 5.81 6.62
N GLN A 139 -10.30 5.06 5.68
CA GLN A 139 -8.98 5.35 5.13
C GLN A 139 -8.99 6.65 4.31
N VAL A 140 -10.05 6.90 3.54
CA VAL A 140 -10.28 8.18 2.85
C VAL A 140 -10.40 9.34 3.85
N ASN A 141 -11.06 9.13 4.99
CA ASN A 141 -11.15 10.14 6.05
C ASN A 141 -9.76 10.42 6.70
N ASN A 142 -8.96 9.38 6.94
CA ASN A 142 -7.58 9.55 7.43
C ASN A 142 -6.72 10.33 6.43
N TYR A 143 -6.91 10.07 5.13
CA TYR A 143 -6.26 10.85 4.08
C TYR A 143 -6.71 12.31 4.08
N ARG A 144 -8.01 12.60 4.25
CA ARG A 144 -8.51 13.98 4.39
C ARG A 144 -7.82 14.73 5.52
N ASN A 145 -7.65 14.10 6.69
CA ASN A 145 -6.93 14.69 7.81
C ASN A 145 -5.47 14.95 7.47
N THR A 146 -4.85 14.06 6.70
CA THR A 146 -3.46 14.18 6.24
C THR A 146 -3.30 15.32 5.25
N VAL A 147 -4.24 15.49 4.31
CA VAL A 147 -4.26 16.63 3.38
C VAL A 147 -4.31 17.95 4.14
N GLN A 148 -5.13 18.07 5.18
CA GLN A 148 -5.18 19.28 6.01
C GLN A 148 -3.84 19.60 6.67
N GLN A 149 -3.10 18.58 7.13
CA GLN A 149 -1.76 18.76 7.67
C GLN A 149 -0.76 19.19 6.58
N ILE A 150 -0.88 18.64 5.37
CA ILE A 150 -0.06 19.05 4.22
C ILE A 150 -0.32 20.51 3.85
N VAL A 151 -1.57 20.96 3.85
CA VAL A 151 -1.92 22.38 3.63
C VAL A 151 -1.23 23.26 4.68
N GLN A 152 -1.26 22.88 5.95
CA GLN A 152 -0.58 23.64 7.01
C GLN A 152 0.94 23.66 6.84
N LEU A 153 1.54 22.54 6.42
CA LEU A 153 3.00 22.44 6.21
C LEU A 153 3.48 23.22 4.99
N LEU A 154 2.66 23.27 3.92
CA LEU A 154 3.00 23.91 2.66
C LEU A 154 2.48 25.36 2.56
N GLY A 155 1.65 25.79 3.50
CA GLY A 155 1.20 27.16 3.68
C GLY A 155 -0.19 27.44 3.11
N ASP A 156 -0.57 26.82 2.00
CA ASP A 156 -1.84 27.06 1.34
C ASP A 156 -2.36 25.86 0.52
N GLU A 157 -3.66 25.89 0.21
CA GLU A 157 -4.36 24.83 -0.52
C GLU A 157 -3.88 24.68 -1.96
N THR A 158 -3.52 25.76 -2.64
CA THR A 158 -3.06 25.72 -4.04
C THR A 158 -1.70 25.03 -4.15
N THR A 159 -0.77 25.37 -3.27
CA THR A 159 0.53 24.72 -3.17
C THR A 159 0.38 23.24 -2.80
N ALA A 160 -0.50 22.91 -1.86
CA ALA A 160 -0.78 21.53 -1.48
C ALA A 160 -1.41 20.71 -2.62
N ALA A 161 -2.41 21.25 -3.34
CA ALA A 161 -3.01 20.57 -4.49
C ALA A 161 -1.99 20.34 -5.61
N ASN A 162 -1.14 21.33 -5.90
CA ASN A 162 -0.05 21.21 -6.86
C ASN A 162 1.01 20.17 -6.45
N TYR A 163 1.24 20.00 -5.15
CA TYR A 163 2.12 18.97 -4.61
C TYR A 163 1.49 17.57 -4.72
N LEU A 164 0.25 17.42 -4.25
CA LEU A 164 -0.47 16.15 -4.23
C LEU A 164 -0.76 15.61 -5.64
N SER A 165 -0.99 16.48 -6.63
CA SER A 165 -1.22 16.08 -8.03
C SER A 165 -0.04 15.38 -8.69
N LYS A 166 1.16 15.49 -8.10
CA LYS A 166 2.39 14.83 -8.56
C LYS A 166 2.70 13.54 -7.80
N CYS A 167 1.93 13.22 -6.75
CA CYS A 167 2.10 12.04 -5.91
C CYS A 167 1.51 10.78 -6.57
N ILE A 168 1.92 9.60 -6.09
CA ILE A 168 1.33 8.32 -6.48
C ILE A 168 0.37 7.84 -5.40
N TYR A 169 -0.73 7.24 -5.85
CA TYR A 169 -1.76 6.64 -5.00
C TYR A 169 -1.87 5.15 -5.34
N VAL A 170 -1.67 4.29 -4.35
CA VAL A 170 -1.87 2.84 -4.48
C VAL A 170 -3.13 2.45 -3.70
N VAL A 171 -4.07 1.80 -4.37
CA VAL A 171 -5.30 1.29 -3.74
C VAL A 171 -5.44 -0.19 -4.07
N GLY A 172 -5.41 -1.04 -3.03
CA GLY A 172 -5.49 -2.49 -3.19
C GLY A 172 -6.35 -3.14 -2.10
N MET A 173 -7.58 -3.50 -2.46
CA MET A 173 -8.57 -4.15 -1.58
C MET A 173 -9.71 -4.77 -2.40
N GLY A 174 -10.58 -5.53 -1.73
CA GLY A 174 -11.80 -6.13 -2.31
C GLY A 174 -11.90 -7.64 -2.09
N ASN A 175 -10.76 -8.30 -1.85
CA ASN A 175 -10.70 -9.71 -1.42
C ASN A 175 -11.48 -9.97 -0.13
N ASN A 176 -11.38 -9.08 0.86
CA ASN A 176 -12.10 -9.21 2.13
C ASN A 176 -13.61 -9.06 1.96
N ASP A 177 -14.09 -8.28 1.00
CA ASP A 177 -15.52 -8.19 0.72
C ASP A 177 -16.10 -9.53 0.26
N TYR A 178 -15.26 -10.43 -0.25
CA TYR A 178 -15.64 -11.82 -0.50
C TYR A 178 -15.34 -12.73 0.70
N LEU A 179 -14.08 -12.82 1.13
CA LEU A 179 -13.61 -13.78 2.14
C LEU A 179 -14.19 -13.52 3.54
N ASN A 180 -14.32 -12.25 3.89
CA ASN A 180 -14.71 -11.76 5.22
C ASN A 180 -16.07 -11.05 5.18
N ASN A 181 -16.89 -11.34 4.15
CA ASN A 181 -18.27 -10.87 4.03
C ASN A 181 -19.11 -11.81 3.14
N TYR A 182 -19.01 -11.75 1.81
CA TYR A 182 -19.93 -12.46 0.90
C TYR A 182 -20.05 -13.97 1.17
N PHE A 183 -18.90 -14.65 1.36
CA PHE A 183 -18.85 -16.09 1.62
C PHE A 183 -19.07 -16.47 3.09
N GLN A 184 -19.15 -15.49 3.99
CA GLN A 184 -19.40 -15.69 5.43
C GLN A 184 -20.91 -15.70 5.72
N THR A 185 -21.62 -16.69 5.20
CA THR A 185 -23.11 -16.74 5.14
C THR A 185 -23.81 -16.80 6.50
N ILE A 186 -23.10 -17.21 7.55
CA ILE A 186 -23.59 -17.22 8.94
C ILE A 186 -23.59 -15.79 9.51
N LEU A 187 -22.56 -15.00 9.20
CA LEU A 187 -22.32 -13.68 9.79
C LEU A 187 -22.88 -12.54 8.94
N TYR A 188 -23.00 -12.74 7.63
CA TYR A 188 -23.38 -11.72 6.67
C TYR A 188 -24.52 -12.19 5.75
N SER A 189 -25.40 -11.26 5.38
CA SER A 189 -26.52 -11.51 4.47
C SER A 189 -26.21 -11.23 2.99
N SER A 190 -25.01 -10.78 2.65
CA SER A 190 -24.67 -10.29 1.31
C SER A 190 -24.94 -11.33 0.22
N SER A 191 -24.59 -12.60 0.43
CA SER A 191 -24.89 -13.68 -0.53
C SER A 191 -26.37 -14.09 -0.61
N ARG A 192 -27.17 -13.72 0.39
CA ARG A 192 -28.65 -13.85 0.34
C ARG A 192 -29.31 -12.68 -0.39
N GLN A 193 -28.64 -11.54 -0.45
CA GLN A 193 -29.15 -10.30 -1.05
C GLN A 193 -28.70 -10.11 -2.49
N PHE A 194 -27.50 -10.60 -2.84
CA PHE A 194 -26.87 -10.36 -4.13
C PHE A 194 -26.37 -11.68 -4.74
N THR A 195 -26.62 -11.87 -6.04
CA THR A 195 -25.83 -12.82 -6.83
C THR A 195 -24.36 -12.37 -6.88
N PRO A 196 -23.41 -13.24 -7.26
CA PRO A 196 -22.01 -12.86 -7.33
C PRO A 196 -21.77 -11.65 -8.24
N GLN A 197 -22.47 -11.57 -9.38
CA GLN A 197 -22.37 -10.45 -10.30
C GLN A 197 -22.91 -9.16 -9.68
N GLN A 198 -24.10 -9.20 -9.07
CA GLN A 198 -24.70 -8.03 -8.41
C GLN A 198 -23.82 -7.51 -7.28
N TYR A 199 -23.18 -8.40 -6.53
CA TYR A 199 -22.27 -8.00 -5.46
C TYR A 199 -21.01 -7.33 -6.03
N ALA A 200 -20.43 -7.87 -7.10
CA ALA A 200 -19.31 -7.24 -7.80
C ALA A 200 -19.69 -5.83 -8.31
N ASP A 201 -20.87 -5.67 -8.89
CA ASP A 201 -21.33 -4.37 -9.41
C ASP A 201 -21.44 -3.33 -8.29
N VAL A 202 -22.02 -3.70 -7.13
CA VAL A 202 -22.14 -2.82 -5.96
C VAL A 202 -20.75 -2.48 -5.39
N LEU A 203 -19.82 -3.44 -5.33
CA LEU A 203 -18.45 -3.19 -4.88
C LEU A 203 -17.73 -2.22 -5.82
N ILE A 204 -17.84 -2.41 -7.14
CA ILE A 204 -17.21 -1.53 -8.13
C ILE A 204 -17.77 -0.11 -8.00
N GLN A 205 -19.09 0.05 -7.88
CA GLN A 205 -19.73 1.35 -7.71
C GLN A 205 -19.22 2.08 -6.46
N GLN A 206 -19.19 1.40 -5.32
CA GLN A 206 -18.74 1.99 -4.06
C GLN A 206 -17.23 2.30 -4.08
N TYR A 207 -16.43 1.40 -4.65
CA TYR A 207 -14.98 1.59 -4.79
C TYR A 207 -14.65 2.80 -5.67
N ALA A 208 -15.34 2.94 -6.81
CA ALA A 208 -15.18 4.08 -7.70
C ALA A 208 -15.56 5.41 -7.02
N GLN A 209 -16.63 5.41 -6.22
CA GLN A 209 -17.02 6.59 -5.44
C GLN A 209 -15.93 6.99 -4.43
N GLN A 210 -15.43 6.03 -3.64
CA GLN A 210 -14.42 6.30 -2.61
C GLN A 210 -13.08 6.74 -3.23
N ILE A 211 -12.66 6.16 -4.36
CA ILE A 211 -11.49 6.65 -5.12
C ILE A 211 -11.72 8.07 -5.64
N SER A 212 -12.93 8.40 -6.09
CA SER A 212 -13.22 9.75 -6.57
C SER A 212 -13.12 10.78 -5.42
N GLU A 213 -13.45 10.38 -4.19
CA GLU A 213 -13.28 11.24 -3.02
C GLU A 213 -11.82 11.54 -2.69
N THR A 214 -10.88 10.63 -2.95
CA THR A 214 -9.44 10.93 -2.74
C THR A 214 -8.91 11.96 -3.75
N ARG A 215 -9.52 12.06 -4.93
CA ARG A 215 -9.12 13.01 -5.99
C ARG A 215 -9.65 14.43 -5.78
N ARG A 216 -10.70 14.61 -4.97
CA ARG A 216 -11.29 15.94 -4.74
C ARG A 216 -10.32 16.95 -4.11
N PHE A 217 -9.25 16.47 -3.50
CA PHE A 217 -8.20 17.30 -2.89
C PHE A 217 -7.09 17.70 -3.86
N LEU A 218 -7.20 17.32 -5.14
CA LEU A 218 -6.24 17.64 -6.19
C LEU A 218 -6.70 18.78 -7.11
N GLN A 219 -7.90 19.33 -6.85
CA GLN A 219 -8.55 20.39 -7.63
C GLN A 219 -8.52 21.70 -6.85
#